data_AF-A0A6C0M3Z7-F1
#
_entry.id   AF-A0A6C0M3Z7-F1
#
_cell.length_a   1.000
_cell.length_b   1.000
_cell.length_c   1.000
_cell.angle_alpha   90.00
_cell.angle_beta   90.00
_cell.angle_gamma   90.00
#
_symmetry.space_group_name_H-M   'P 1'
#
loop_
_entity.id
_entity.type
_entity.pdbx_description
1 polymer ?
#
loop_
_entity_poly.entity_id
_entity_poly.type
_entity_poly.pdbx_seq_one_letter_code
_entity_poly.pdbx_strand_id
1 'polypeptide(L)'
;MDANSSDRTKAERQAQVKPILEKLTELKLHASKFAAVKALMLQIQDYIKNGEPQHINIVFPEFGRRIKGTLETNRHVESSVKLSENLRFSEPFP
;
A
#
# COMPACT_ATOMS: atom_id res chain seq x y z
N MET A 1 33.31 -9.19 7.72
CA MET A 1 32.17 -9.95 8.28
C MET A 1 30.92 -9.27 7.75
N ASP A 2 30.68 -9.53 6.48
CA ASP A 2 29.74 -8.81 5.65
C ASP A 2 28.45 -9.61 5.76
N ALA A 3 27.64 -9.23 6.74
CA ALA A 3 26.35 -9.86 6.98
C ALA A 3 25.50 -9.69 5.73
N ASN A 4 25.45 -10.76 4.95
CA ASN A 4 24.45 -11.11 3.96
C ASN A 4 23.04 -10.79 4.51
N SER A 5 22.57 -9.57 4.28
CA SER A 5 21.27 -9.10 4.77
C SER A 5 20.31 -9.10 3.59
N SER A 6 19.78 -10.29 3.29
CA SER A 6 18.76 -10.53 2.25
C SER A 6 17.44 -9.79 2.54
N ASP A 7 17.30 -9.27 3.76
CA ASP A 7 16.14 -8.56 4.27
C ASP A 7 16.24 -7.05 4.04
N ARG A 8 15.18 -6.45 3.50
CA ARG A 8 15.09 -4.98 3.41
C ARG A 8 15.15 -4.35 4.79
N THR A 9 16.05 -3.39 4.97
CA THR A 9 16.15 -2.56 6.19
C THR A 9 14.90 -1.71 6.36
N LYS A 10 14.56 -1.33 7.61
CA LYS A 10 13.42 -0.44 7.89
C LYS A 10 13.41 0.83 7.03
N ALA A 11 14.59 1.39 6.74
CA ALA A 11 14.74 2.57 5.90
C ALA A 11 14.29 2.34 4.44
N GLU A 12 14.68 1.22 3.81
CA GLU A 12 14.24 0.84 2.46
C GLU A 12 12.73 0.63 2.39
N ARG A 13 12.17 -0.02 3.43
CA ARG A 13 10.73 -0.23 3.56
C ARG A 13 9.98 1.10 3.66
N GLN A 14 10.49 2.03 4.47
CA GLN A 14 9.93 3.39 4.57
C GLN A 14 10.04 4.15 3.26
N ALA A 15 11.18 4.07 2.56
CA ALA A 15 11.38 4.73 1.27
C ALA A 15 10.41 4.22 0.19
N GLN A 16 10.07 2.93 0.21
CA GLN A 16 9.07 2.29 -0.65
C GLN A 16 7.65 2.82 -0.40
N VAL A 17 7.25 2.92 0.87
CA VAL A 17 5.87 3.32 1.22
C VAL A 17 5.63 4.82 1.18
N LYS A 18 6.70 5.62 1.28
CA LYS A 18 6.65 7.08 1.25
C LYS A 18 5.92 7.63 0.00
N PRO A 19 6.32 7.29 -1.24
CA PRO A 19 5.66 7.79 -2.44
C PRO A 19 4.21 7.33 -2.55
N ILE A 20 3.86 6.16 -1.98
CA ILE A 20 2.48 5.66 -1.95
C ILE A 20 1.63 6.54 -1.03
N LEU A 21 2.12 6.84 0.18
CA LEU A 21 1.46 7.77 1.10
C LEU A 21 1.36 9.18 0.52
N GLU A 22 2.41 9.66 -0.15
CA GLU A 22 2.41 10.98 -0.79
C GLU A 22 1.37 11.04 -1.90
N LYS A 23 1.27 10.03 -2.77
CA LYS A 23 0.20 9.94 -3.78
C LYS A 23 -1.20 10.01 -3.15
N LEU A 24 -1.41 9.28 -2.05
CA LEU A 24 -2.70 9.28 -1.36
C LEU A 24 -3.02 10.66 -0.77
N THR A 25 -2.03 11.28 -0.13
CA THR A 25 -2.15 12.62 0.46
C THR A 25 -2.39 13.69 -0.61
N GLU A 26 -1.70 13.60 -1.75
CA GLU A 26 -1.86 14.48 -2.92
C GLU A 26 -3.26 14.38 -3.52
N LEU A 27 -3.83 13.17 -3.58
CA LEU A 27 -5.22 12.93 -3.97
C LEU A 27 -6.24 13.38 -2.90
N LYS A 28 -5.80 14.08 -1.84
CA LYS A 28 -6.59 14.49 -0.67
C LYS A 28 -7.28 13.31 0.03
N LEU A 29 -6.68 12.13 -0.04
CA LEU A 29 -7.17 10.92 0.61
C LEU A 29 -6.71 10.92 2.08
N HIS A 30 -7.41 11.69 2.92
CA HIS A 30 -7.14 11.74 4.36
C HIS A 30 -7.64 10.49 5.11
N ALA A 31 -6.77 9.86 5.91
CA ALA A 31 -7.13 8.73 6.80
C ALA A 31 -8.31 9.02 7.76
N SER A 32 -8.57 10.29 8.08
CA SER A 32 -9.74 10.69 8.89
C SER A 32 -11.06 10.57 8.14
N LYS A 33 -11.03 10.63 6.81
CA LYS A 33 -12.22 10.58 5.94
C LYS A 33 -12.36 9.18 5.33
N PHE A 34 -11.24 8.59 4.97
CA PHE A 34 -11.15 7.33 4.25
C PHE A 34 -10.63 6.20 5.14
N ALA A 35 -11.49 5.25 5.49
CA ALA A 35 -11.10 4.06 6.25
C ALA A 35 -10.00 3.26 5.53
N ALA A 36 -10.01 3.28 4.19
CA ALA A 36 -9.04 2.58 3.37
C ALA A 36 -7.59 3.10 3.56
N VAL A 37 -7.42 4.42 3.64
CA VAL A 37 -6.10 5.03 3.85
C VAL A 37 -5.61 4.74 5.26
N LYS A 38 -6.50 4.82 6.26
CA LYS A 38 -6.15 4.48 7.65
C LYS A 38 -5.67 3.03 7.78
N ALA A 39 -6.38 2.09 7.14
CA ALA A 39 -5.98 0.68 7.13
C ALA A 39 -4.62 0.48 6.41
N LEU A 40 -4.38 1.19 5.31
CA LEU A 40 -3.11 1.13 4.60
C LEU A 40 -1.95 1.63 5.48
N MET A 41 -2.12 2.78 6.14
CA MET A 41 -1.11 3.35 7.04
C MET A 41 -0.78 2.41 8.19
N LEU A 42 -1.80 1.77 8.78
CA LEU A 42 -1.62 0.78 9.84
C LEU A 42 -0.82 -0.43 9.33
N GLN A 43 -1.19 -1.00 8.18
CA GLN A 43 -0.48 -2.14 7.60
C GLN A 43 0.97 -1.82 7.24
N ILE A 44 1.22 -0.61 6.74
CA ILE A 44 2.56 -0.10 6.43
C ILE A 44 3.40 0.06 7.71
N GLN A 45 2.83 0.66 8.75
CA GLN A 45 3.52 0.84 10.02
C GLN A 45 3.84 -0.51 10.66
N ASP A 46 2.90 -1.45 10.59
CA ASP A 46 3.06 -2.81 11.06
C ASP A 46 4.14 -3.56 10.26
N TYR A 47 4.16 -3.43 8.93
CA TYR A 47 5.23 -3.95 8.06
C TYR A 47 6.62 -3.41 8.40
N ILE A 48 6.72 -2.10 8.67
CA ILE A 48 7.98 -1.46 9.09
C ILE A 48 8.39 -1.96 10.48
N LYS A 49 7.43 -2.16 11.39
CA LYS A 49 7.70 -2.54 12.78
C LYS A 49 8.06 -4.02 12.93
N ASN A 50 7.26 -4.92 12.35
CA ASN A 50 7.33 -6.36 12.56
C ASN A 50 8.38 -7.06 11.70
N GLY A 51 8.70 -6.58 10.49
CA GLY A 51 9.54 -7.41 9.61
C GLY A 51 8.81 -8.20 8.55
N GLU A 52 7.48 -8.29 8.62
CA GLU A 52 6.79 -9.40 7.97
C GLU A 52 6.08 -8.99 6.70
N PRO A 53 6.03 -9.87 5.68
CA PRO A 53 5.38 -9.56 4.42
C PRO A 53 3.88 -9.35 4.62
N GLN A 54 3.38 -8.23 4.12
CA GLN A 54 2.01 -7.79 4.36
C GLN A 54 1.22 -7.72 3.05
N HIS A 55 0.09 -8.42 2.96
CA HIS A 55 -0.78 -8.32 1.79
C HIS A 55 -1.83 -7.23 1.98
N ILE A 56 -1.66 -6.12 1.27
CA ILE A 56 -2.61 -5.01 1.24
C ILE A 56 -3.75 -5.36 0.28
N ASN A 57 -4.95 -5.58 0.82
CA ASN A 57 -6.17 -5.65 0.00
C ASN A 57 -7.28 -4.84 0.65
N ILE A 58 -7.35 -3.58 0.29
CA ILE A 58 -8.25 -2.62 0.92
C ILE A 58 -9.22 -2.10 -0.15
N VAL A 59 -10.51 -2.35 0.07
CA VAL A 59 -11.57 -1.79 -0.76
C VAL A 59 -11.68 -0.30 -0.50
N PHE A 60 -11.73 0.49 -1.57
CA PHE A 60 -11.81 1.94 -1.50
C PHE A 60 -13.13 2.46 -2.10
N PRO A 61 -14.26 2.26 -1.40
CA PRO A 61 -15.59 2.50 -1.94
C PRO A 61 -15.83 3.97 -2.30
N GLU A 62 -15.24 4.92 -1.57
CA GLU A 62 -15.46 6.36 -1.78
C GLU A 62 -15.03 6.87 -3.16
N PHE A 63 -14.06 6.21 -3.80
CA PHE A 63 -13.65 6.54 -5.16
C PHE A 63 -14.04 5.47 -6.18
N GLY A 64 -14.75 4.40 -5.76
CA GLY A 64 -14.91 3.22 -6.59
C GLY A 64 -13.56 2.65 -7.01
N ARG A 65 -12.60 2.57 -6.08
CA ARG A 65 -11.27 2.01 -6.32
C ARG A 65 -10.96 0.93 -5.29
N ARG A 66 -9.85 0.23 -5.45
CA ARG A 66 -9.30 -0.64 -4.40
C ARG A 66 -7.80 -0.51 -4.38
N ILE A 67 -7.25 -0.40 -3.18
CA ILE A 67 -5.81 -0.42 -2.97
C ILE A 67 -5.41 -1.88 -2.87
N LYS A 68 -4.74 -2.37 -3.89
CA LYS A 68 -4.12 -3.69 -3.89
C LYS A 68 -2.63 -3.52 -3.84
N GLY A 69 -1.97 -4.27 -2.99
CA GLY A 69 -0.53 -4.31 -3.03
C GLY A 69 0.03 -5.40 -2.16
N THR A 70 1.29 -5.69 -2.36
CA THR A 70 2.00 -6.65 -1.55
C THR A 70 3.24 -5.96 -1.04
N LEU A 71 3.39 -5.90 0.28
CA LEU A 71 4.57 -5.38 0.95
C LEU A 71 5.44 -6.56 1.33
N GLU A 72 6.27 -7.01 0.40
CA GLU A 72 7.24 -8.08 0.66
C GLU A 72 8.49 -7.54 1.36
N THR A 73 9.03 -8.33 2.29
CA THR A 73 10.28 -7.98 3.01
C THR A 73 11.52 -8.47 2.28
N ASN A 74 11.34 -9.49 1.43
CA ASN A 74 12.39 -10.06 0.61
C ASN A 74 12.87 -9.06 -0.45
N ARG A 75 14.18 -8.88 -0.57
CA ARG A 75 14.77 -8.02 -1.61
C ARG A 75 14.52 -8.56 -3.03
N HIS A 76 14.25 -9.86 -3.16
CA HIS A 76 13.94 -10.55 -4.41
C HIS A 76 12.48 -10.39 -4.85
N VAL A 77 11.60 -9.98 -3.95
CA VAL A 77 10.18 -9.81 -4.28
C VAL A 77 9.82 -8.33 -4.25
N GLU A 78 9.30 -7.86 -5.37
CA GLU A 78 9.01 -6.45 -5.54
C GLU A 78 7.74 -6.08 -4.76
N SER A 79 7.91 -5.26 -3.73
CA SER A 79 6.76 -4.63 -3.08
C SER A 79 6.11 -3.67 -4.08
N SER A 80 4.83 -3.90 -4.40
CA SER A 80 4.09 -3.06 -5.34
C SER A 80 2.73 -2.77 -4.76
N VAL A 81 2.44 -1.49 -4.48
CA VAL A 81 1.11 -1.03 -4.10
C VAL A 81 0.54 -0.25 -5.27
N LYS A 82 -0.54 -0.77 -5.85
CA LYS A 82 -1.24 -0.18 -6.98
C LYS A 82 -2.64 0.22 -6.56
N LEU A 83 -3.00 1.45 -6.91
CA LEU A 83 -4.38 1.88 -6.86
C LEU A 83 -5.05 1.31 -8.12
N SER A 84 -5.84 0.25 -7.96
CA SER A 84 -6.56 -0.36 -9.07
C SER A 84 -7.97 0.23 -9.08
N GLU A 85 -8.40 0.75 -10.23
CA GLU A 85 -9.75 1.26 -10.38
C GLU A 85 -10.75 0.10 -10.29
N ASN A 86 -11.81 0.24 -9.51
CA ASN A 86 -12.88 -0.74 -9.48
C ASN A 86 -13.73 -0.43 -10.72
N LEU A 87 -13.33 -0.98 -11.87
CA LEU A 87 -14.06 -0.81 -13.11
C LEU A 87 -15.48 -1.37 -12.93
N ARG A 88 -16.42 -0.51 -12.56
CA ARG A 88 -17.85 -0.67 -12.78
C ARG A 88 -18.24 0.35 -13.85
N PHE A 89 -17.70 0.16 -15.05
CA PHE A 89 -18.42 0.59 -16.24
C PHE A 89 -19.58 -0.41 -16.42
N SER A 90 -20.71 -0.08 -15.83
CA SER A 90 -22.00 -0.51 -16.37
C SER A 90 -22.90 0.70 -16.22
N GLU A 91 -22.67 1.66 -17.12
CA GLU A 91 -23.70 2.59 -17.53
C GLU A 91 -24.93 1.76 -17.98
N PRO A 92 -26.15 2.24 -17.69
CA PRO A 92 -27.35 1.61 -18.21
C PRO A 92 -27.34 1.74 -19.73
N PHE A 93 -27.40 0.61 -20.43
CA PHE A 93 -27.68 0.60 -21.86
C PHE A 93 -29.05 1.30 -22.11
N PRO A 94 -29.13 2.18 -23.12
CA PRO A 94 -30.36 2.90 -23.46
C PRO A 94 -31.48 1.99 -23.97
#